data_AF-A0A524IZF7-F1
#
_entry.id   AF-A0A524IZF7-F1
#
_cell.length_a   1.000
_cell.length_b   1.000
_cell.length_c   1.000
_cell.angle_alpha   90.00
_cell.angle_beta   90.00
_cell.angle_gamma   90.00
#
_symmetry.space_group_name_H-M   'P 1'
#
loop_
_entity.id
_entity.type
_entity.pdbx_description
1 polymer ?
#
loop_
_entity_poly.entity_id
_entity_poly.type
_entity_poly.pdbx_seq_one_letter_code
_entity_poly.pdbx_strand_id
1 'polypeptide(L)'
;MTKKWVYLARNGKEAYAEDIGKEPTLDDLKAIFGGKGAGLMAMTAAGAPVPPSFTLTTTACVAYMVDNVLPEGLWDQTLSAMEDIERQTGKKFGDPVNPLLVSVRSGGRQSMPGMMDTVLNLGLNDVTRDALANLVDNEWFSYDAYRRFVTMFSDIVMGYSRSHFEEVLEELKEKEGIKLDTDVSLEGLKWLVSKYKAMYKARFNEDFPTDPYIQLDLSIKAVFKSWNGARAIAYRDHEGIPHDWGTAVNICTMVFGNMGSSSATGVAFSRSPSTGEHEFLYGEFLVNAQGEDVVAGIRTPQQVSLGGSRAWAKFQGISEEERAAKFPSLEEVMPMAYQEFLAIVEMLEQNYRDMQDMEFTIERGKLWMLQTRTGKRTAAAAVRIAVDLVEEGVISKEEAIMRIEPEYVDLLMRPSFDPLVAKTLIAKGLNASPG
;
A
#
# COMPACT_ATOMS: atom_id res chain seq x y z
N MET A 1 29.73 6.40 -19.06
CA MET A 1 29.00 6.46 -17.77
C MET A 1 28.12 5.21 -17.71
N THR A 2 28.15 4.47 -16.61
CA THR A 2 27.24 3.34 -16.38
C THR A 2 25.80 3.86 -16.33
N LYS A 3 24.87 3.18 -17.02
CA LYS A 3 23.46 3.58 -17.03
C LYS A 3 22.88 3.49 -15.62
N LYS A 4 22.12 4.50 -15.21
CA LYS A 4 21.50 4.58 -13.89
C LYS A 4 20.13 3.90 -13.93
N TRP A 5 19.95 2.93 -13.04
CA TRP A 5 18.79 2.07 -12.98
C TRP A 5 18.01 2.19 -11.66
N VAL A 6 18.65 2.68 -10.60
CA VAL A 6 18.08 2.78 -9.25
C VAL A 6 18.17 4.22 -8.75
N TYR A 7 17.07 4.69 -8.16
CA TYR A 7 16.94 6.05 -7.61
C TYR A 7 16.36 5.98 -6.21
N LEU A 8 16.98 6.67 -5.26
CA LEU A 8 16.47 6.76 -3.88
C LEU A 8 15.28 7.70 -3.86
N ALA A 9 14.26 7.41 -3.04
CA ALA A 9 13.08 8.28 -2.96
C ALA A 9 13.42 9.69 -2.45
N ARG A 10 14.41 9.80 -1.56
CA ARG A 10 14.83 11.05 -0.90
C ARG A 10 15.47 12.10 -1.79
N ASN A 11 15.99 11.70 -2.95
CA ASN A 11 16.65 12.62 -3.89
C ASN A 11 16.43 12.21 -5.36
N GLY A 12 15.47 11.32 -5.61
CA GLY A 12 15.29 10.70 -6.92
C GLY A 12 14.82 11.69 -7.99
N LYS A 13 14.05 12.70 -7.57
CA LYS A 13 13.59 13.78 -8.45
C LYS A 13 14.75 14.64 -8.91
N GLU A 14 15.59 15.10 -7.99
CA GLU A 14 16.77 15.92 -8.26
C GLU A 14 17.79 15.14 -9.09
N ALA A 15 18.06 13.90 -8.67
CA ALA A 15 18.91 12.97 -9.38
C ALA A 15 18.47 12.77 -10.84
N TYR A 16 17.16 12.62 -11.08
CA TYR A 16 16.64 12.47 -12.44
C TYR A 16 16.63 13.78 -13.23
N ALA A 17 16.42 14.92 -12.57
CA ALA A 17 16.52 16.24 -13.18
C ALA A 17 17.92 16.48 -13.75
N GLU A 18 18.97 16.07 -13.02
CA GLU A 18 20.36 16.09 -13.49
C GLU A 18 20.55 15.17 -14.70
N ASP A 19 19.96 13.97 -14.68
CA ASP A 19 20.08 13.00 -15.78
C ASP A 19 19.42 13.48 -17.08
N ILE A 20 18.33 14.26 -17.00
CA ILE A 20 17.61 14.79 -18.19
C ILE A 20 17.92 16.26 -18.51
N GLY A 21 18.69 16.96 -17.66
CA GLY A 21 19.09 18.35 -17.85
C GLY A 21 17.95 19.37 -17.75
N LYS A 22 16.82 19.01 -17.13
CA LYS A 22 15.65 19.89 -16.91
C LYS A 22 14.87 19.43 -15.68
N GLU A 23 14.05 20.34 -15.14
CA GLU A 23 13.09 19.97 -14.09
C GLU A 23 12.06 18.96 -14.65
N PRO A 24 11.94 17.76 -14.07
CA PRO A 24 11.02 16.74 -14.57
C PRO A 24 9.57 17.09 -14.20
N THR A 25 8.67 16.92 -15.15
CA THR A 25 7.23 16.93 -14.88
C THR A 25 6.81 15.65 -14.13
N LEU A 26 5.62 15.64 -13.53
CA LEU A 26 5.09 14.42 -12.92
C LEU A 26 4.98 13.27 -13.94
N ASP A 27 4.69 13.57 -15.20
CA ASP A 27 4.62 12.56 -16.26
C ASP A 27 6.00 12.02 -16.65
N ASP A 28 7.04 12.86 -16.63
CA ASP A 28 8.44 12.44 -16.79
C ASP A 28 8.83 11.47 -15.67
N LEU A 29 8.45 11.77 -14.41
CA LEU A 29 8.70 10.91 -13.25
C LEU A 29 7.91 9.59 -13.34
N LYS A 30 6.63 9.63 -13.71
CA LYS A 30 5.80 8.43 -13.89
C LYS A 30 6.33 7.53 -15.01
N ALA A 31 6.90 8.11 -16.06
CA ALA A 31 7.46 7.34 -17.17
C ALA A 31 8.65 6.48 -16.72
N ILE A 32 9.49 6.99 -15.81
CA ILE A 32 10.72 6.32 -15.38
C ILE A 32 10.56 5.52 -14.07
N PHE A 33 9.75 6.01 -13.13
CA PHE A 33 9.56 5.43 -11.78
C PHE A 33 8.20 4.74 -11.59
N GLY A 34 7.33 4.79 -12.60
CA GLY A 34 5.95 4.38 -12.44
C GLY A 34 5.15 5.33 -11.53
N GLY A 35 3.84 5.12 -11.45
CA GLY A 35 2.95 5.92 -10.62
C GLY A 35 3.30 5.90 -9.13
N LYS A 36 3.59 4.70 -8.59
CA LYS A 36 3.92 4.53 -7.17
C LYS A 36 5.28 5.14 -6.81
N GLY A 37 6.31 4.88 -7.60
CA GLY A 37 7.65 5.43 -7.36
C GLY A 37 7.68 6.95 -7.47
N ALA A 38 7.00 7.50 -8.48
CA ALA A 38 6.82 8.94 -8.60
C ALA A 38 6.07 9.54 -7.39
N GLY A 39 5.03 8.87 -6.90
CA GLY A 39 4.31 9.27 -5.69
C GLY A 39 5.18 9.28 -4.44
N LEU A 40 6.00 8.24 -4.22
CA LEU A 40 6.95 8.17 -3.10
C LEU A 40 7.96 9.32 -3.14
N MET A 41 8.53 9.61 -4.31
CA MET A 41 9.47 10.71 -4.50
C MET A 41 8.80 12.06 -4.27
N ALA A 42 7.62 12.29 -4.85
CA ALA A 42 6.89 13.54 -4.70
C ALA A 42 6.47 13.79 -3.25
N MET A 43 5.97 12.77 -2.54
CA MET A 43 5.68 12.87 -1.11
C MET A 43 6.95 13.20 -0.29
N THR A 44 8.07 12.53 -0.57
CA THR A 44 9.32 12.75 0.16
C THR A 44 9.86 14.16 -0.09
N ALA A 45 9.87 14.62 -1.35
CA ALA A 45 10.28 15.97 -1.73
C ALA A 45 9.39 17.05 -1.10
N ALA A 46 8.12 16.73 -0.90
CA ALA A 46 7.17 17.61 -0.24
C ALA A 46 7.25 17.60 1.31
N GLY A 47 8.13 16.77 1.88
CA GLY A 47 8.36 16.70 3.32
C GLY A 47 7.45 15.74 4.08
N ALA A 48 6.66 14.89 3.40
CA ALA A 48 5.90 13.84 4.07
C ALA A 48 6.85 12.79 4.69
N PRO A 49 6.49 12.19 5.84
CA PRO A 49 7.26 11.12 6.46
C PRO A 49 7.09 9.81 5.66
N VAL A 50 7.79 9.68 4.54
CA VAL A 50 7.79 8.44 3.75
C VAL A 50 8.88 7.50 4.29
N PRO A 51 8.60 6.19 4.45
CA PRO A 51 9.63 5.23 4.81
C PRO A 51 10.78 5.25 3.79
N PRO A 52 12.06 5.16 4.24
CA PRO A 52 13.19 5.09 3.33
C PRO A 52 12.98 4.01 2.27
N SER A 53 13.12 4.42 1.01
CA SER A 53 12.76 3.61 -0.15
C SER A 53 13.60 3.99 -1.37
N PHE A 54 13.62 3.09 -2.36
CA PHE A 54 14.20 3.34 -3.67
C PHE A 54 13.40 2.62 -4.76
N THR A 55 13.59 3.08 -5.99
CA THR A 55 12.87 2.59 -7.16
C THR A 55 13.85 2.13 -8.23
N LEU A 56 13.68 0.89 -8.71
CA LEU A 56 14.25 0.38 -9.95
C LEU A 56 13.39 0.85 -11.11
N THR A 57 14.01 1.49 -12.10
CA THR A 57 13.27 2.15 -13.19
C THR A 57 12.51 1.18 -14.10
N THR A 58 11.48 1.70 -14.77
CA THR A 58 10.78 1.02 -15.88
C THR A 58 11.74 0.59 -16.98
N THR A 59 12.76 1.40 -17.29
CA THR A 59 13.76 1.05 -18.30
C THR A 59 14.63 -0.14 -17.91
N ALA A 60 14.82 -0.40 -16.60
CA ALA A 60 15.49 -1.60 -16.13
C ALA A 60 14.65 -2.86 -16.43
N CYS A 61 13.33 -2.76 -16.27
CA CYS A 61 12.40 -3.81 -16.69
C CYS A 61 12.49 -4.05 -18.21
N VAL A 62 12.50 -2.98 -19.01
CA VAL A 62 12.61 -3.10 -20.48
C VAL A 62 13.89 -3.81 -20.88
N ALA A 63 15.03 -3.46 -20.27
CA ALA A 63 16.28 -4.15 -20.51
C ALA A 63 16.24 -5.62 -20.04
N TYR A 64 15.63 -5.89 -18.88
CA TYR A 64 15.44 -7.25 -18.38
C TYR A 64 14.62 -8.12 -19.33
N MET A 65 13.58 -7.58 -19.95
CA MET A 65 12.67 -8.33 -20.82
C MET A 65 13.33 -8.86 -22.11
N VAL A 66 14.47 -8.32 -22.53
CA VAL A 66 15.18 -8.78 -23.73
C VAL A 66 15.73 -10.19 -23.53
N ASP A 67 16.45 -10.41 -22.43
CA ASP A 67 17.19 -11.66 -22.20
C ASP A 67 16.76 -12.40 -20.92
N ASN A 68 15.80 -11.86 -20.15
CA ASN A 68 15.44 -12.29 -18.80
C ASN A 68 16.60 -12.27 -17.80
N VAL A 69 17.58 -11.40 -18.03
CA VAL A 69 18.77 -11.18 -17.20
C VAL A 69 18.76 -9.74 -16.69
N LEU A 70 19.12 -9.54 -15.41
CA LEU A 70 19.22 -8.18 -14.86
C LEU A 70 20.31 -7.41 -15.63
N PRO A 71 20.03 -6.18 -16.10
CA PRO A 71 21.01 -5.40 -16.86
C PRO A 71 22.27 -5.11 -16.03
N GLU A 72 23.40 -4.96 -16.73
CA GLU A 72 24.70 -4.69 -16.10
C GLU A 72 24.62 -3.47 -15.15
N GLY A 73 25.21 -3.64 -13.97
CA GLY A 73 25.26 -2.62 -12.92
C GLY A 73 23.96 -2.39 -12.14
N LEU A 74 22.82 -2.99 -12.50
CA LEU A 74 21.58 -2.84 -11.75
C LEU A 74 21.68 -3.41 -10.34
N TRP A 75 22.28 -4.59 -10.20
CA TRP A 75 22.41 -5.25 -8.89
C TRP A 75 23.31 -4.45 -7.94
N ASP A 76 24.46 -3.98 -8.41
CA ASP A 76 25.37 -3.14 -7.60
C ASP A 76 24.70 -1.84 -7.15
N GLN A 77 23.89 -1.22 -8.00
CA GLN A 77 23.09 -0.05 -7.64
C GLN A 77 22.00 -0.38 -6.62
N THR A 78 21.39 -1.56 -6.72
CA THR A 78 20.40 -2.03 -5.74
C THR A 78 21.04 -2.26 -4.37
N LEU A 79 22.22 -2.90 -4.33
CA LEU A 79 22.98 -3.07 -3.09
C LEU A 79 23.38 -1.73 -2.46
N SER A 80 23.88 -0.80 -3.27
CA SER A 80 24.21 0.56 -2.82
C SER A 80 23.00 1.31 -2.25
N ALA A 81 21.82 1.11 -2.83
CA ALA A 81 20.57 1.70 -2.35
C ALA A 81 20.06 1.02 -1.07
N MET A 82 20.26 -0.30 -0.92
CA MET A 82 19.98 -1.00 0.33
C MET A 82 20.85 -0.47 1.47
N GLU A 83 22.16 -0.29 1.26
CA GLU A 83 23.05 0.31 2.28
C GLU A 83 22.60 1.73 2.68
N ASP A 84 22.03 2.49 1.75
CA ASP A 84 21.51 3.82 2.06
C ASP A 84 20.28 3.75 2.97
N ILE A 85 19.36 2.83 2.71
CA ILE A 85 18.21 2.57 3.59
C ILE A 85 18.68 2.10 4.95
N GLU A 86 19.67 1.21 5.03
CA GLU A 86 20.24 0.74 6.30
C GLU A 86 20.79 1.91 7.13
N ARG A 87 21.55 2.83 6.50
CA ARG A 87 22.04 4.04 7.16
C ARG A 87 20.93 4.95 7.66
N GLN A 88 19.88 5.16 6.86
CA GLN A 88 18.75 6.02 7.24
C GLN A 88 17.92 5.43 8.38
N THR A 89 17.77 4.11 8.41
CA THR A 89 16.91 3.41 9.38
C THR A 89 17.66 3.01 10.64
N GLY A 90 18.99 2.90 10.60
CA GLY A 90 19.80 2.29 11.66
C GLY A 90 19.58 0.77 11.80
N LYS A 91 18.90 0.15 10.83
CA LYS A 91 18.62 -1.29 10.75
C LYS A 91 19.53 -1.91 9.69
N LYS A 92 19.73 -3.22 9.73
CA LYS A 92 20.56 -3.93 8.73
C LYS A 92 19.83 -5.14 8.15
N PHE A 93 19.91 -5.31 6.84
CA PHE A 93 19.20 -6.34 6.08
C PHE A 93 19.78 -7.71 6.40
N GLY A 94 18.97 -8.59 6.99
CA GLY A 94 19.43 -9.89 7.49
C GLY A 94 20.04 -9.88 8.89
N ASP A 95 19.97 -8.76 9.63
CA ASP A 95 20.61 -8.65 10.94
C ASP A 95 19.87 -9.45 12.05
N PRO A 96 20.60 -10.20 12.91
CA PRO A 96 20.01 -11.03 13.96
C PRO A 96 19.55 -10.25 15.19
N VAL A 97 19.71 -8.92 15.24
CA VAL A 97 19.35 -8.09 16.39
C VAL A 97 18.38 -6.98 15.99
N ASN A 98 18.70 -6.23 14.94
CA ASN A 98 17.90 -5.12 14.44
C ASN A 98 17.64 -5.25 12.92
N PRO A 99 16.82 -6.23 12.51
CA PRO A 99 16.59 -6.54 11.10
C PRO A 99 15.89 -5.39 10.37
N LEU A 100 16.43 -5.04 9.20
CA LEU A 100 15.70 -4.30 8.19
C LEU A 100 14.80 -5.29 7.43
N LEU A 101 13.51 -5.00 7.35
CA LEU A 101 12.57 -5.71 6.50
C LEU A 101 12.06 -4.72 5.45
N VAL A 102 11.81 -5.21 4.23
CA VAL A 102 11.34 -4.39 3.11
C VAL A 102 10.09 -4.98 2.46
N SER A 103 9.34 -4.13 1.77
CA SER A 103 8.31 -4.54 0.82
C SER A 103 8.80 -4.35 -0.60
N VAL A 104 8.36 -5.22 -1.49
CA VAL A 104 8.62 -5.15 -2.94
C VAL A 104 7.29 -4.92 -3.65
N ARG A 105 7.18 -3.79 -4.35
CA ARG A 105 5.93 -3.32 -4.97
C ARG A 105 6.13 -3.00 -6.44
N SER A 106 5.34 -3.63 -7.31
CA SER A 106 5.26 -3.26 -8.72
C SER A 106 4.65 -1.86 -8.90
N GLY A 107 5.10 -1.13 -9.92
CA GLY A 107 4.62 0.22 -10.24
C GLY A 107 4.68 0.52 -11.73
N GLY A 108 3.58 0.30 -12.45
CA GLY A 108 3.42 0.75 -13.83
C GLY A 108 3.24 2.27 -13.92
N ARG A 109 3.46 2.85 -15.11
CA ARG A 109 3.20 4.28 -15.40
C ARG A 109 1.74 4.67 -15.13
N GLN A 110 0.84 3.77 -15.49
CA GLN A 110 -0.60 3.84 -15.21
C GLN A 110 -1.00 2.68 -14.30
N SER A 111 -2.15 2.81 -13.64
CA SER A 111 -2.70 1.75 -12.80
C SER A 111 -3.04 0.53 -13.65
N MET A 112 -2.45 -0.61 -13.34
CA MET A 112 -2.67 -1.86 -14.09
C MET A 112 -3.08 -3.00 -13.14
N PRO A 113 -4.37 -3.36 -13.11
CA PRO A 113 -4.84 -4.57 -12.46
C PRO A 113 -4.18 -5.81 -13.09
N GLY A 114 -3.67 -6.73 -12.26
CA GLY A 114 -3.06 -7.97 -12.72
C GLY A 114 -1.54 -7.94 -12.94
N MET A 115 -0.86 -6.84 -12.57
CA MET A 115 0.57 -6.88 -12.27
C MET A 115 0.83 -7.61 -10.95
N MET A 116 2.09 -7.97 -10.67
CA MET A 116 2.48 -8.64 -9.43
C MET A 116 1.96 -7.91 -8.18
N ASP A 117 1.34 -8.68 -7.29
CA ASP A 117 0.91 -8.22 -5.97
C ASP A 117 2.12 -7.84 -5.09
N THR A 118 1.85 -7.15 -3.99
CA THR A 118 2.92 -6.67 -3.09
C THR A 118 3.46 -7.82 -2.23
N VAL A 119 4.78 -7.95 -2.15
CA VAL A 119 5.44 -8.82 -1.16
C VAL A 119 5.83 -7.97 0.05
N LEU A 120 5.31 -8.31 1.22
CA LEU A 120 5.66 -7.67 2.50
C LEU A 120 6.63 -8.52 3.30
N ASN A 121 7.30 -7.91 4.29
CA ASN A 121 8.19 -8.59 5.24
C ASN A 121 9.38 -9.34 4.61
N LEU A 122 9.82 -8.93 3.42
CA LEU A 122 11.00 -9.51 2.78
C LEU A 122 12.24 -9.23 3.63
N GLY A 123 13.03 -10.28 3.85
CA GLY A 123 14.15 -10.31 4.79
C GLY A 123 13.89 -11.21 6.00
N LEU A 124 12.66 -11.69 6.19
CA LEU A 124 12.33 -12.68 7.22
C LEU A 124 12.96 -14.05 6.89
N ASN A 125 13.67 -14.57 7.89
CA ASN A 125 14.15 -15.94 7.99
C ASN A 125 14.07 -16.35 9.48
N ASP A 126 14.50 -17.56 9.84
CA ASP A 126 14.40 -18.00 11.23
C ASP A 126 15.11 -17.07 12.22
N VAL A 127 16.26 -16.52 11.83
CA VAL A 127 17.12 -15.64 12.64
C VAL A 127 16.52 -14.23 12.75
N THR A 128 16.15 -13.60 11.64
CA THR A 128 15.56 -12.26 11.64
C THR A 128 14.15 -12.23 12.23
N ARG A 129 13.42 -13.36 12.16
CA ARG A 129 12.14 -13.55 12.86
C ARG A 129 12.32 -13.61 14.37
N ASP A 130 13.34 -14.32 14.87
CA ASP A 130 13.68 -14.30 16.31
C ASP A 130 14.04 -12.86 16.75
N ALA A 131 14.80 -12.13 15.94
CA ALA A 131 15.12 -10.73 16.21
C ALA A 131 13.86 -9.84 16.25
N LEU A 132 12.94 -10.04 15.29
CA LEU A 132 11.65 -9.35 15.26
C LEU A 132 10.83 -9.63 16.53
N ALA A 133 10.75 -10.90 16.96
CA ALA A 133 10.06 -11.31 18.18
C ALA A 133 10.56 -10.55 19.40
N ASN A 134 11.89 -10.40 19.54
CA ASN A 134 12.51 -9.66 20.63
C ASN A 134 12.25 -8.15 20.55
N LEU A 135 12.31 -7.55 19.35
CA LEU A 135 12.08 -6.11 19.17
C LEU A 135 10.66 -5.69 19.54
N VAL A 136 9.68 -6.55 19.27
CA VAL A 136 8.25 -6.27 19.48
C VAL A 136 7.69 -6.88 20.76
N ASP A 137 8.50 -7.64 21.50
CA ASP A 137 8.09 -8.43 22.67
C ASP A 137 6.81 -9.25 22.41
N ASN A 138 6.76 -9.88 21.22
CA ASN A 138 5.59 -10.63 20.77
C ASN A 138 6.01 -11.74 19.80
N GLU A 139 6.27 -12.91 20.36
CA GLU A 139 6.67 -14.11 19.61
C GLU A 139 5.57 -14.55 18.63
N TRP A 140 4.31 -14.48 19.04
CA TRP A 140 3.15 -14.82 18.21
C TRP A 140 3.14 -14.01 16.91
N PHE A 141 3.29 -12.68 17.04
CA PHE A 141 3.33 -11.79 15.87
C PHE A 141 4.49 -12.12 14.94
N SER A 142 5.67 -12.46 15.47
CA SER A 142 6.83 -12.80 14.64
C SER A 142 6.55 -14.03 13.73
N TYR A 143 5.84 -15.03 14.26
CA TYR A 143 5.46 -16.21 13.49
C TYR A 143 4.29 -15.93 12.54
N ASP A 144 3.32 -15.09 12.94
CA ASP A 144 2.24 -14.65 12.04
C ASP A 144 2.81 -13.91 10.82
N ALA A 145 3.71 -12.95 11.05
CA ALA A 145 4.41 -12.24 9.99
C ALA A 145 5.20 -13.19 9.09
N TYR A 146 5.83 -14.22 9.68
CA TYR A 146 6.64 -15.16 8.92
C TYR A 146 5.81 -16.14 8.09
N ARG A 147 4.70 -16.69 8.61
CA ARG A 147 3.80 -17.54 7.80
C ARG A 147 3.24 -16.75 6.61
N ARG A 148 2.84 -15.49 6.82
CA ARG A 148 2.33 -14.60 5.77
C ARG A 148 3.40 -14.34 4.73
N PHE A 149 4.64 -14.06 5.16
CA PHE A 149 5.77 -13.89 4.24
C PHE A 149 6.02 -15.14 3.40
N VAL A 150 6.07 -16.34 4.01
CA VAL A 150 6.27 -17.59 3.26
C VAL A 150 5.17 -17.80 2.24
N THR A 151 3.90 -17.58 2.61
CA THR A 151 2.76 -17.67 1.68
C THR A 151 2.87 -16.65 0.54
N MET A 152 3.06 -15.36 0.85
CA MET A 152 3.17 -14.29 -0.16
C MET A 152 4.36 -14.51 -1.10
N PHE A 153 5.52 -14.87 -0.56
CA PHE A 153 6.71 -15.13 -1.37
C PHE A 153 6.49 -16.34 -2.27
N SER A 154 5.93 -17.42 -1.75
CA SER A 154 5.65 -18.64 -2.53
C SER A 154 4.65 -18.38 -3.65
N ASP A 155 3.58 -17.65 -3.37
CA ASP A 155 2.52 -17.32 -4.32
C ASP A 155 3.01 -16.34 -5.39
N ILE A 156 3.48 -15.18 -4.94
CA ILE A 156 3.72 -14.04 -5.81
C ILE A 156 5.08 -14.15 -6.53
N VAL A 157 6.13 -14.62 -5.84
CA VAL A 157 7.49 -14.69 -6.42
C VAL A 157 7.71 -16.02 -7.15
N MET A 158 7.24 -17.12 -6.55
CA MET A 158 7.52 -18.47 -7.03
C MET A 158 6.35 -19.12 -7.79
N GLY A 159 5.16 -18.50 -7.79
CA GLY A 159 3.99 -18.98 -8.53
C GLY A 159 3.30 -20.20 -7.88
N TYR A 160 3.41 -20.38 -6.57
CA TYR A 160 2.74 -21.44 -5.82
C TYR A 160 1.53 -20.91 -5.06
N SER A 161 0.34 -21.10 -5.67
CA SER A 161 -0.94 -20.53 -5.25
C SER A 161 -1.15 -20.48 -3.74
N ARG A 162 -1.53 -19.30 -3.24
CA ARG A 162 -1.89 -19.09 -1.83
C ARG A 162 -2.98 -20.02 -1.32
N SER A 163 -3.85 -20.53 -2.19
CA SER A 163 -4.95 -21.44 -1.82
C SER A 163 -4.45 -22.69 -1.09
N HIS A 164 -3.28 -23.22 -1.47
CA HIS A 164 -2.71 -24.40 -0.81
C HIS A 164 -2.31 -24.13 0.64
N PHE A 165 -1.86 -22.91 0.93
CA PHE A 165 -1.48 -22.51 2.28
C PHE A 165 -2.72 -22.23 3.13
N GLU A 166 -3.77 -21.66 2.52
CA GLU A 166 -5.05 -21.39 3.17
C GLU A 166 -5.75 -22.68 3.60
N GLU A 167 -5.76 -23.72 2.76
CA GLU A 167 -6.31 -25.04 3.11
C GLU A 167 -5.69 -25.59 4.40
N VAL A 168 -4.37 -25.48 4.54
CA VAL A 168 -3.64 -25.95 5.74
C VAL A 168 -3.91 -25.07 6.97
N LEU A 169 -4.14 -23.77 6.78
CA LEU A 169 -4.54 -22.87 7.86
C LEU A 169 -5.95 -23.21 8.37
N GLU A 170 -6.90 -23.44 7.46
CA GLU A 170 -8.26 -23.85 7.81
C GLU A 170 -8.28 -25.20 8.55
N GLU A 171 -7.51 -26.20 8.08
CA GLU A 171 -7.35 -27.48 8.79
C GLU A 171 -6.86 -27.30 10.24
N LEU A 172 -5.92 -26.36 10.45
CA LEU A 172 -5.44 -26.05 11.79
C LEU A 172 -6.50 -25.34 12.63
N LYS A 173 -7.22 -24.37 12.07
CA LYS A 173 -8.29 -23.65 12.77
C LYS A 173 -9.39 -24.62 13.21
N GLU A 174 -9.78 -25.56 12.35
CA GLU A 174 -10.72 -26.63 12.69
C GLU A 174 -10.19 -27.50 13.83
N LYS A 175 -8.91 -27.89 13.78
CA LYS A 175 -8.26 -28.70 14.82
C LYS A 175 -8.17 -27.98 16.17
N GLU A 176 -7.95 -26.67 16.17
CA GLU A 176 -7.90 -25.84 17.38
C GLU A 176 -9.30 -25.37 17.84
N GLY A 177 -10.35 -25.58 17.04
CA GLY A 177 -11.72 -25.19 17.36
C GLY A 177 -11.96 -23.68 17.31
N ILE A 178 -11.17 -22.96 16.52
CA ILE A 178 -11.22 -21.51 16.36
C ILE A 178 -11.75 -21.11 14.99
N LYS A 179 -12.08 -19.82 14.82
CA LYS A 179 -12.60 -19.28 13.55
C LYS A 179 -11.73 -18.19 12.96
N LEU A 180 -11.11 -17.38 13.81
CA LEU A 180 -10.30 -16.24 13.38
C LEU A 180 -8.82 -16.64 13.35
N ASP A 181 -8.11 -16.16 12.34
CA ASP A 181 -6.65 -16.31 12.24
C ASP A 181 -5.92 -15.74 13.47
N THR A 182 -6.47 -14.68 14.07
CA THR A 182 -5.92 -14.04 15.27
C THR A 182 -5.98 -14.93 16.51
N ASP A 183 -6.81 -15.97 16.48
CA ASP A 183 -7.00 -16.89 17.60
C ASP A 183 -6.11 -18.14 17.49
N VAL A 184 -5.37 -18.31 16.38
CA VAL A 184 -4.44 -19.43 16.18
C VAL A 184 -3.41 -19.42 17.29
N SER A 185 -3.15 -20.58 17.90
CA SER A 185 -2.18 -20.65 18.99
C SER A 185 -0.74 -20.37 18.50
N LEU A 186 0.16 -19.93 19.40
CA LEU A 186 1.58 -19.77 19.08
C LEU A 186 2.21 -21.07 18.54
N GLU A 187 1.86 -22.20 19.16
CA GLU A 187 2.34 -23.52 18.72
C GLU A 187 1.75 -23.90 17.35
N GLY A 188 0.51 -23.51 17.09
CA GLY A 188 -0.13 -23.61 15.78
C GLY A 188 0.62 -22.82 14.72
N LEU A 189 0.99 -21.56 14.99
CA LEU A 189 1.78 -20.74 14.07
C LEU A 189 3.18 -21.31 13.79
N LYS A 190 3.86 -21.82 14.83
CA LYS A 190 5.16 -22.52 14.69
C LYS A 190 5.04 -23.73 13.76
N TRP A 191 3.98 -24.51 13.94
CA TRP A 191 3.67 -25.64 13.09
C TRP A 191 3.38 -25.22 11.65
N LEU A 192 2.59 -24.15 11.45
CA LEU A 192 2.29 -23.62 10.11
C LEU A 192 3.55 -23.20 9.37
N VAL A 193 4.42 -22.40 9.97
CA VAL A 193 5.67 -21.97 9.32
C VAL A 193 6.50 -23.17 8.89
N SER A 194 6.63 -24.17 9.77
CA SER A 194 7.36 -25.41 9.46
C SER A 194 6.71 -26.18 8.31
N LYS A 195 5.38 -26.30 8.33
CA LYS A 195 4.60 -26.99 7.31
C LYS A 195 4.67 -26.27 5.95
N TYR A 196 4.58 -24.95 5.94
CA TYR A 196 4.65 -24.11 4.74
C TYR A 196 6.02 -24.20 4.07
N LYS A 197 7.11 -24.15 4.84
CA LYS A 197 8.47 -24.40 4.33
C LYS A 197 8.61 -25.81 3.74
N ALA A 198 8.03 -26.81 4.37
CA ALA A 198 8.03 -28.18 3.85
C ALA A 198 7.22 -28.31 2.54
N MET A 199 6.08 -27.62 2.43
CA MET A 199 5.29 -27.57 1.19
C MET A 199 6.07 -26.89 0.06
N TYR A 200 6.74 -25.78 0.36
CA TYR A 200 7.65 -25.11 -0.58
C TYR A 200 8.72 -26.06 -1.08
N LYS A 201 9.42 -26.75 -0.16
CA LYS A 201 10.45 -27.73 -0.50
C LYS A 201 9.93 -28.86 -1.35
N ALA A 202 8.76 -29.41 -1.02
CA ALA A 202 8.14 -30.46 -1.81
C ALA A 202 7.77 -29.99 -3.23
N ARG A 203 7.37 -28.72 -3.39
CA ARG A 203 6.96 -28.15 -4.68
C ARG A 203 8.13 -27.82 -5.61
N PHE A 204 9.20 -27.24 -5.04
CA PHE A 204 10.32 -26.68 -5.79
C PHE A 204 11.61 -27.49 -5.69
N ASN A 205 11.64 -28.53 -4.84
CA ASN A 205 12.83 -29.35 -4.56
C ASN A 205 14.03 -28.55 -4.01
N GLU A 206 13.74 -27.41 -3.38
CA GLU A 206 14.72 -26.49 -2.80
C GLU A 206 14.19 -25.96 -1.46
N ASP A 207 15.09 -25.68 -0.52
CA ASP A 207 14.68 -25.06 0.75
C ASP A 207 14.18 -23.63 0.53
N PHE A 208 13.26 -23.17 1.38
CA PHE A 208 12.80 -21.78 1.33
C PHE A 208 14.00 -20.84 1.53
N PRO A 209 14.19 -19.81 0.67
CA PRO A 209 15.40 -18.99 0.69
C PRO A 209 15.52 -18.25 2.01
N THR A 210 16.64 -18.46 2.72
CA THR A 210 16.92 -17.81 4.00
C THR A 210 17.82 -16.59 3.87
N ASP A 211 18.58 -16.47 2.77
CA ASP A 211 19.37 -15.28 2.45
C ASP A 211 18.45 -14.15 1.95
N PRO A 212 18.36 -13.02 2.68
CA PRO A 212 17.54 -11.87 2.30
C PRO A 212 17.88 -11.30 0.91
N TYR A 213 19.14 -11.37 0.47
CA TYR A 213 19.54 -10.86 -0.84
C TYR A 213 19.08 -11.78 -1.97
N ILE A 214 19.03 -13.09 -1.74
CA ILE A 214 18.40 -14.04 -2.68
C ILE A 214 16.90 -13.76 -2.75
N GLN A 215 16.23 -13.55 -1.61
CA GLN A 215 14.81 -13.18 -1.60
C GLN A 215 14.55 -11.90 -2.41
N LEU A 216 15.41 -10.89 -2.26
CA LEU A 216 15.30 -9.61 -2.96
C LEU A 216 15.50 -9.76 -4.47
N ASP A 217 16.54 -10.46 -4.90
CA ASP A 217 16.82 -10.74 -6.31
C ASP A 217 15.66 -11.48 -7.00
N LEU A 218 15.15 -12.54 -6.37
CA LEU A 218 14.01 -13.30 -6.87
C LEU A 218 12.75 -12.43 -6.99
N SER A 219 12.51 -11.57 -5.99
CA SER A 219 11.34 -10.68 -5.97
C SER A 219 11.41 -9.62 -7.06
N ILE A 220 12.58 -9.01 -7.29
CA ILE A 220 12.79 -8.05 -8.39
C ILE A 220 12.53 -8.70 -9.75
N LYS A 221 13.10 -9.89 -9.97
CA LYS A 221 12.90 -10.66 -11.20
C LYS A 221 11.42 -11.03 -11.39
N ALA A 222 10.73 -11.43 -10.32
CA ALA A 222 9.30 -11.73 -10.38
C ALA A 222 8.47 -10.50 -10.78
N VAL A 223 8.78 -9.31 -10.25
CA VAL A 223 8.08 -8.08 -10.65
C VAL A 223 8.27 -7.80 -12.13
N PHE A 224 9.51 -7.86 -12.63
CA PHE A 224 9.77 -7.64 -14.05
C PHE A 224 9.09 -8.68 -14.94
N LYS A 225 9.13 -9.97 -14.57
CA LYS A 225 8.42 -11.03 -15.29
C LYS A 225 6.91 -10.82 -15.32
N SER A 226 6.33 -10.29 -14.24
CA SER A 226 4.89 -10.06 -14.15
C SER A 226 4.34 -9.10 -15.19
N TRP A 227 5.18 -8.20 -15.73
CA TRP A 227 4.80 -7.33 -16.83
C TRP A 227 4.35 -8.14 -18.06
N ASN A 228 4.96 -9.28 -18.34
CA ASN A 228 4.58 -10.16 -19.44
C ASN A 228 3.70 -11.34 -19.00
N GLY A 229 3.08 -11.25 -17.81
CA GLY A 229 2.05 -12.19 -17.39
C GLY A 229 0.81 -12.09 -18.27
N ALA A 230 0.12 -13.21 -18.50
CA ALA A 230 -1.03 -13.29 -19.40
C ALA A 230 -2.14 -12.26 -19.06
N ARG A 231 -2.42 -12.06 -17.77
CA ARG A 231 -3.40 -11.07 -17.30
C ARG A 231 -2.97 -9.62 -17.60
N ALA A 232 -1.69 -9.32 -17.42
CA ALA A 232 -1.14 -7.99 -17.69
C ALA A 232 -1.13 -7.68 -19.20
N ILE A 233 -0.79 -8.66 -20.04
CA ILE A 233 -0.88 -8.55 -21.51
C ILE A 233 -2.31 -8.25 -21.94
N ALA A 234 -3.28 -9.06 -21.48
CA ALA A 234 -4.68 -8.88 -21.84
C ALA A 234 -5.24 -7.51 -21.40
N TYR A 235 -4.84 -7.04 -20.20
CA TYR A 235 -5.22 -5.71 -19.73
C TYR A 235 -4.63 -4.60 -20.62
N ARG A 236 -3.35 -4.70 -20.98
CA ARG A 236 -2.72 -3.71 -21.85
C ARG A 236 -3.35 -3.65 -23.24
N ASP A 237 -3.67 -4.80 -23.83
CA ASP A 237 -4.32 -4.87 -25.14
C ASP A 237 -5.72 -4.23 -25.11
N HIS A 238 -6.44 -4.39 -23.99
CA HIS A 238 -7.76 -3.77 -23.80
C HIS A 238 -7.70 -2.25 -23.64
N GLU A 239 -6.76 -1.76 -22.84
CA GLU A 239 -6.61 -0.33 -22.51
C GLU A 239 -5.73 0.45 -23.50
N GLY A 240 -5.13 -0.23 -24.49
CA GLY A 240 -4.21 0.39 -25.45
C GLY A 240 -2.87 0.83 -24.83
N ILE A 241 -2.42 0.15 -23.78
CA ILE A 241 -1.16 0.46 -23.09
C ILE A 241 0.01 -0.20 -23.84
N PRO A 242 1.05 0.56 -24.24
CA PRO A 242 2.20 -0.02 -24.93
C PRO A 242 2.96 -1.07 -24.11
N HIS A 243 3.33 -2.17 -24.75
CA HIS A 243 4.04 -3.30 -24.12
C HIS A 243 5.49 -2.99 -23.77
N ASP A 244 6.08 -1.97 -24.40
CA ASP A 244 7.47 -1.55 -24.23
C ASP A 244 7.69 -0.57 -23.07
N TRP A 245 6.64 -0.21 -22.32
CA TRP A 245 6.76 0.69 -21.17
C TRP A 245 7.45 0.03 -19.97
N GLY A 246 7.26 -1.27 -19.77
CA GLY A 246 7.74 -1.98 -18.58
C GLY A 246 7.10 -1.51 -17.27
N THR A 247 7.59 -2.04 -16.15
CA THR A 247 7.14 -1.69 -14.79
C THR A 247 8.33 -1.33 -13.90
N ALA A 248 8.14 -0.41 -12.97
CA ALA A 248 9.13 -0.12 -11.95
C ALA A 248 9.01 -1.10 -10.76
N VAL A 249 10.09 -1.24 -10.00
CA VAL A 249 10.10 -1.98 -8.72
C VAL A 249 10.39 -1.00 -7.60
N ASN A 250 9.50 -0.91 -6.63
CA ASN A 250 9.68 -0.05 -5.46
C ASN A 250 10.04 -0.93 -4.26
N ILE A 251 11.19 -0.65 -3.67
CA ILE A 251 11.67 -1.29 -2.45
C ILE A 251 11.48 -0.29 -1.32
N CYS A 252 10.57 -0.60 -0.39
CA CYS A 252 10.24 0.30 0.71
C CYS A 252 10.48 -0.38 2.05
N THR A 253 11.10 0.33 2.99
CA THR A 253 11.23 -0.13 4.38
C THR A 253 9.87 -0.50 4.96
N MET A 254 9.78 -1.65 5.64
CA MET A 254 8.59 -2.03 6.38
C MET A 254 8.38 -1.14 7.59
N VAL A 255 7.13 -0.75 7.78
CA VAL A 255 6.61 -0.09 8.96
C VAL A 255 5.46 -0.93 9.49
N PHE A 256 5.37 -1.10 10.80
CA PHE A 256 4.46 -2.03 11.45
C PHE A 256 3.36 -1.30 12.23
N GLY A 257 2.14 -1.36 11.71
CA GLY A 257 0.93 -0.87 12.39
C GLY A 257 0.45 -1.77 13.53
N ASN A 258 1.12 -2.88 13.79
CA ASN A 258 0.75 -3.93 14.74
C ASN A 258 1.80 -4.19 15.84
N MET A 259 2.50 -3.14 16.27
CA MET A 259 3.39 -3.18 17.44
C MET A 259 2.69 -2.65 18.71
N GLY A 260 1.43 -3.04 18.93
CA GLY A 260 0.66 -2.66 20.11
C GLY A 260 -0.27 -1.45 19.91
N SER A 261 -0.82 -0.94 21.01
CA SER A 261 -1.88 0.07 21.02
C SER A 261 -1.46 1.46 20.52
N SER A 262 -0.15 1.74 20.47
CA SER A 262 0.42 2.95 19.90
C SER A 262 0.73 2.83 18.40
N SER A 263 0.33 1.73 17.76
CA SER A 263 0.52 1.49 16.33
C SER A 263 -0.82 1.28 15.64
N ALA A 264 -0.92 1.74 14.38
CA ALA A 264 -2.14 1.63 13.60
C ALA A 264 -1.83 1.63 12.10
N THR A 265 -2.79 1.24 11.27
CA THR A 265 -2.74 1.44 9.82
C THR A 265 -4.08 1.93 9.33
N GLY A 266 -4.12 2.64 8.21
CA GLY A 266 -5.38 3.09 7.65
C GLY A 266 -5.28 3.59 6.22
N VAL A 267 -6.44 3.87 5.66
CA VAL A 267 -6.63 4.49 4.35
C VAL A 267 -7.53 5.70 4.53
N ALA A 268 -7.16 6.83 3.94
CA ALA A 268 -7.94 8.05 4.03
C ALA A 268 -7.98 8.82 2.70
N PHE A 269 -9.08 9.53 2.51
CA PHE A 269 -9.32 10.46 1.43
C PHE A 269 -9.39 11.87 2.00
N SER A 270 -8.70 12.81 1.37
CA SER A 270 -8.69 14.21 1.78
C SER A 270 -10.08 14.87 1.69
N ARG A 271 -10.93 14.38 0.77
CA ARG A 271 -12.35 14.73 0.65
C ARG A 271 -13.18 13.48 0.42
N SER A 272 -14.47 13.53 0.71
CA SER A 272 -15.38 12.40 0.52
C SER A 272 -15.38 11.93 -0.94
N PRO A 273 -14.99 10.67 -1.24
CA PRO A 273 -15.01 10.16 -2.61
C PRO A 273 -16.44 9.97 -3.15
N SER A 274 -17.44 9.97 -2.26
CA SER A 274 -18.85 9.76 -2.62
C SER A 274 -19.62 11.08 -2.81
N THR A 275 -19.41 12.05 -1.91
CA THR A 275 -20.17 13.31 -1.87
C THR A 275 -19.34 14.53 -2.26
N GLY A 276 -18.02 14.45 -2.22
CA GLY A 276 -17.10 15.58 -2.43
C GLY A 276 -16.96 16.52 -1.24
N GLU A 277 -17.61 16.23 -0.10
CA GLU A 277 -17.52 17.04 1.12
C GLU A 277 -16.10 17.09 1.69
N HIS A 278 -15.77 18.21 2.34
CA HIS A 278 -14.46 18.52 2.91
C HIS A 278 -14.61 19.06 4.36
N GLU A 279 -15.48 18.43 5.17
CA GLU A 279 -15.67 18.85 6.57
C GLU A 279 -14.62 18.27 7.52
N PHE A 280 -14.12 17.07 7.22
CA PHE A 280 -13.14 16.33 8.00
C PHE A 280 -12.43 15.31 7.10
N LEU A 281 -11.39 14.66 7.62
CA LEU A 281 -10.71 13.59 6.91
C LEU A 281 -11.61 12.35 6.85
N TYR A 282 -11.84 11.82 5.65
CA TYR A 282 -12.66 10.63 5.41
C TYR A 282 -11.77 9.41 5.35
N GLY A 283 -12.10 8.33 6.04
CA GLY A 283 -11.26 7.14 5.97
C GLY A 283 -11.43 6.22 7.16
N GLU A 284 -10.73 5.11 7.06
CA GLU A 284 -10.81 4.03 8.03
C GLU A 284 -9.42 3.61 8.51
N PHE A 285 -9.34 3.19 9.77
CA PHE A 285 -8.10 2.72 10.37
C PHE A 285 -8.37 1.55 11.34
N LEU A 286 -7.29 0.83 11.66
CA LEU A 286 -7.28 -0.20 12.68
C LEU A 286 -6.05 -0.01 13.57
N VAL A 287 -6.27 0.00 14.90
CA VAL A 287 -5.20 -0.07 15.90
C VAL A 287 -4.65 -1.49 15.94
N ASN A 288 -3.34 -1.60 16.11
CA ASN A 288 -2.62 -2.87 16.21
C ASN A 288 -2.95 -3.82 15.05
N ALA A 289 -2.74 -3.38 13.82
CA ALA A 289 -3.13 -4.07 12.59
C ALA A 289 -2.13 -3.85 11.43
N GLN A 290 -2.21 -4.67 10.38
CA GLN A 290 -1.53 -4.40 9.11
C GLN A 290 -2.53 -3.98 8.03
N GLY A 291 -2.03 -3.40 6.93
CA GLY A 291 -2.88 -2.90 5.84
C GLY A 291 -3.83 -3.96 5.26
N GLU A 292 -3.41 -5.23 5.25
CA GLU A 292 -4.26 -6.35 4.82
C GLU A 292 -5.54 -6.46 5.68
N ASP A 293 -5.46 -6.21 6.99
CA ASP A 293 -6.60 -6.34 7.90
C ASP A 293 -7.67 -5.25 7.65
N VAL A 294 -7.25 -4.08 7.17
CA VAL A 294 -8.15 -2.98 6.81
C VAL A 294 -8.98 -3.34 5.57
N VAL A 295 -8.36 -4.03 4.61
CA VAL A 295 -8.99 -4.41 3.34
C VAL A 295 -9.79 -5.72 3.44
N ALA A 296 -9.34 -6.67 4.26
CA ALA A 296 -9.95 -7.99 4.37
C ALA A 296 -11.34 -7.98 5.02
N GLY A 297 -11.71 -6.91 5.74
CA GLY A 297 -13.03 -6.78 6.38
C GLY A 297 -13.29 -7.76 7.53
N ILE A 298 -12.25 -8.44 8.03
CA ILE A 298 -12.33 -9.37 9.17
C ILE A 298 -12.57 -8.60 10.48
N ARG A 299 -11.94 -7.43 10.61
CA ARG A 299 -12.12 -6.50 11.73
C ARG A 299 -12.94 -5.31 11.24
N THR A 300 -13.89 -4.85 12.05
CA THR A 300 -14.64 -3.62 11.76
C THR A 300 -13.68 -2.43 11.79
N PRO A 301 -13.45 -1.75 10.66
CA PRO A 301 -12.59 -0.57 10.63
C PRO A 301 -13.23 0.59 11.41
N GLN A 302 -12.40 1.40 12.05
CA GLN A 302 -12.82 2.59 12.80
C GLN A 302 -12.59 3.83 11.94
N GLN A 303 -13.34 4.91 12.18
CA GLN A 303 -13.25 6.12 11.37
C GLN A 303 -12.06 6.98 11.78
N VAL A 304 -11.37 7.58 10.81
CA VAL A 304 -10.16 8.38 11.08
C VAL A 304 -10.48 9.65 11.88
N SER A 305 -11.55 10.36 11.52
CA SER A 305 -11.97 11.60 12.20
C SER A 305 -13.11 11.38 13.20
N LEU A 306 -13.22 12.24 14.21
CA LEU A 306 -14.32 12.23 15.17
C LEU A 306 -15.65 12.55 14.49
N GLY A 307 -15.66 13.50 13.54
CA GLY A 307 -16.82 13.83 12.72
C GLY A 307 -17.34 12.61 11.95
N GLY A 308 -16.45 11.91 11.26
CA GLY A 308 -16.76 10.67 10.55
C GLY A 308 -17.27 9.57 11.48
N SER A 309 -16.62 9.39 12.64
CA SER A 309 -17.02 8.39 13.66
C SER A 309 -18.44 8.64 14.17
N ARG A 310 -18.80 9.90 14.46
CA ARG A 310 -20.15 10.28 14.90
C ARG A 310 -21.20 10.11 13.80
N ALA A 311 -20.87 10.47 12.55
CA ALA A 311 -21.76 10.27 11.41
C ALA A 311 -22.05 8.78 11.18
N TRP A 312 -21.00 7.94 11.24
CA TRP A 312 -21.11 6.49 11.16
C TRP A 312 -21.97 5.91 12.29
N ALA A 313 -21.72 6.32 13.55
CA ALA A 313 -22.48 5.83 14.71
C ALA A 313 -23.96 6.17 14.60
N LYS A 314 -24.30 7.42 14.22
CA LYS A 314 -25.68 7.85 13.96
C LYS A 314 -26.32 7.00 12.86
N PHE A 315 -25.60 6.72 11.79
CA PHE A 315 -26.09 5.87 10.71
C PHE A 315 -26.32 4.42 11.17
N GLN A 316 -25.50 3.89 12.07
CA GLN A 316 -25.65 2.53 12.64
C GLN A 316 -26.64 2.46 13.80
N GLY A 317 -27.13 3.58 14.33
CA GLY A 317 -27.99 3.61 15.52
C GLY A 317 -27.25 3.31 16.82
N ILE A 318 -25.94 3.59 16.86
CA ILE A 318 -25.06 3.38 18.03
C ILE A 318 -25.02 4.68 18.85
N SER A 319 -25.08 4.60 20.19
CA SER A 319 -25.00 5.78 21.07
C SER A 319 -23.59 6.37 21.11
N GLU A 320 -23.45 7.64 21.51
CA GLU A 320 -22.13 8.28 21.63
C GLU A 320 -21.25 7.58 22.68
N GLU A 321 -21.84 7.10 23.78
CA GLU A 321 -21.13 6.37 24.82
C GLU A 321 -20.58 5.04 24.30
N GLU A 322 -21.38 4.31 23.51
CA GLU A 322 -20.93 3.05 22.90
C GLU A 322 -19.88 3.29 21.81
N ARG A 323 -20.05 4.34 20.99
CA ARG A 323 -19.05 4.75 19.98
C ARG A 323 -17.72 5.07 20.64
N ALA A 324 -17.70 5.96 21.63
CA ALA A 324 -16.48 6.39 22.29
C ALA A 324 -15.76 5.21 22.99
N ALA A 325 -16.50 4.24 23.53
CA ALA A 325 -15.93 3.09 24.22
C ALA A 325 -15.42 1.99 23.29
N LYS A 326 -16.09 1.72 22.16
CA LYS A 326 -15.81 0.56 21.29
C LYS A 326 -15.28 0.91 19.90
N PHE A 327 -15.61 2.10 19.40
CA PHE A 327 -15.29 2.56 18.04
C PHE A 327 -14.72 3.99 18.05
N PRO A 328 -13.69 4.27 18.87
CA PRO A 328 -13.09 5.60 18.92
C PRO A 328 -12.46 5.95 17.57
N SER A 329 -12.35 7.24 17.28
CA SER A 329 -11.68 7.73 16.07
C SER A 329 -10.17 7.78 16.24
N LEU A 330 -9.42 7.85 15.13
CA LEU A 330 -7.96 8.06 15.18
C LEU A 330 -7.62 9.38 15.88
N GLU A 331 -8.43 10.40 15.62
CA GLU A 331 -8.38 11.70 16.29
C GLU A 331 -8.45 11.58 17.83
N GLU A 332 -9.21 10.63 18.37
CA GLU A 332 -9.31 10.39 19.81
C GLU A 332 -8.19 9.50 20.35
N VAL A 333 -7.81 8.44 19.62
CA VAL A 333 -6.82 7.45 20.13
C VAL A 333 -5.37 7.87 19.92
N MET A 334 -5.08 8.64 18.86
CA MET A 334 -3.75 9.09 18.46
C MET A 334 -3.77 10.55 17.98
N PRO A 335 -4.16 11.51 18.84
CA PRO A 335 -4.40 12.90 18.44
C PRO A 335 -3.18 13.58 17.82
N MET A 336 -1.97 13.30 18.31
CA MET A 336 -0.74 13.88 17.76
C MET A 336 -0.47 13.42 16.32
N ALA A 337 -0.61 12.12 16.06
CA ALA A 337 -0.45 11.56 14.71
C ALA A 337 -1.56 12.03 13.77
N TYR A 338 -2.80 12.20 14.27
CA TYR A 338 -3.90 12.75 13.49
C TYR A 338 -3.65 14.22 13.08
N GLN A 339 -3.13 15.06 14.00
CA GLN A 339 -2.78 16.44 13.67
C GLN A 339 -1.63 16.53 12.65
N GLU A 340 -0.60 15.69 12.80
CA GLU A 340 0.45 15.56 11.78
C GLU A 340 -0.14 15.13 10.43
N PHE A 341 -1.09 14.18 10.45
CA PHE A 341 -1.73 13.70 9.24
C PHE A 341 -2.53 14.80 8.53
N LEU A 342 -3.28 15.63 9.25
CA LEU A 342 -4.01 16.76 8.65
C LEU A 342 -3.08 17.73 7.90
N ALA A 343 -1.93 18.07 8.50
CA ALA A 343 -0.95 18.95 7.86
C ALA A 343 -0.37 18.32 6.57
N ILE A 344 -0.13 17.01 6.59
CA ILE A 344 0.32 16.26 5.41
C ILE A 344 -0.77 16.27 4.33
N VAL A 345 -2.02 16.02 4.69
CA VAL A 345 -3.16 15.98 3.76
C VAL A 345 -3.30 17.32 3.02
N GLU A 346 -3.27 18.44 3.75
CA GLU A 346 -3.35 19.78 3.17
C GLU A 346 -2.18 20.03 2.19
N MET A 347 -0.96 19.69 2.60
CA MET A 347 0.22 19.80 1.75
C MET A 347 0.09 18.94 0.48
N LEU A 348 -0.44 17.72 0.59
CA LEU A 348 -0.61 16.83 -0.56
C LEU A 348 -1.68 17.35 -1.51
N GLU A 349 -2.82 17.84 -1.01
CA GLU A 349 -3.84 18.47 -1.88
C GLU A 349 -3.29 19.69 -2.61
N GLN A 350 -2.50 20.54 -1.95
CA GLN A 350 -1.89 21.72 -2.58
C GLN A 350 -0.88 21.32 -3.67
N ASN A 351 -0.04 20.32 -3.40
CA ASN A 351 1.01 19.89 -4.33
C ASN A 351 0.47 19.13 -5.54
N TYR A 352 -0.47 18.20 -5.32
CA TYR A 352 -1.11 17.47 -6.41
C TYR A 352 -2.28 18.22 -7.04
N ARG A 353 -2.68 19.34 -6.42
CA ARG A 353 -3.78 20.21 -6.82
C ARG A 353 -5.11 19.46 -6.91
N ASP A 354 -5.31 18.36 -6.20
CA ASP A 354 -6.50 17.49 -6.30
C ASP A 354 -6.71 16.66 -5.03
N MET A 355 -7.92 16.09 -4.86
CA MET A 355 -8.22 15.16 -3.79
C MET A 355 -7.34 13.91 -3.85
N GLN A 356 -6.77 13.54 -2.70
CA GLN A 356 -5.85 12.42 -2.55
C GLN A 356 -6.48 11.25 -1.80
N ASP A 357 -6.19 10.04 -2.28
CA ASP A 357 -6.36 8.75 -1.60
C ASP A 357 -4.99 8.33 -1.05
N MET A 358 -4.92 8.11 0.26
CA MET A 358 -3.68 8.00 1.02
C MET A 358 -3.69 6.74 1.89
N GLU A 359 -2.57 6.03 1.88
CA GLU A 359 -2.31 4.92 2.80
C GLU A 359 -1.26 5.35 3.83
N PHE A 360 -1.52 5.07 5.10
CA PHE A 360 -0.63 5.44 6.19
C PHE A 360 -0.47 4.32 7.21
N THR A 361 0.64 4.35 7.94
CA THR A 361 0.89 3.50 9.09
C THR A 361 1.52 4.32 10.21
N ILE A 362 1.05 4.10 11.42
CA ILE A 362 1.64 4.63 12.64
C ILE A 362 2.38 3.48 13.32
N GLU A 363 3.69 3.62 13.50
CA GLU A 363 4.52 2.66 14.24
C GLU A 363 4.99 3.34 15.52
N ARG A 364 4.50 2.85 16.67
CA ARG A 364 4.86 3.37 18.01
C ARG A 364 4.72 4.90 18.11
N GLY A 365 3.60 5.42 17.62
CA GLY A 365 3.26 6.85 17.64
C GLY A 365 3.88 7.69 16.52
N LYS A 366 4.75 7.12 15.67
CA LYS A 366 5.31 7.82 14.51
C LYS A 366 4.49 7.54 13.26
N LEU A 367 3.97 8.58 12.62
CA LEU A 367 3.23 8.50 11.35
C LEU A 367 4.19 8.27 10.17
N TRP A 368 3.77 7.42 9.25
CA TRP A 368 4.43 7.16 7.99
C TRP A 368 3.43 7.12 6.84
N MET A 369 3.73 7.82 5.75
CA MET A 369 2.95 7.82 4.51
C MET A 369 3.48 6.75 3.57
N LEU A 370 2.62 5.79 3.20
CA LEU A 370 3.01 4.63 2.39
C LEU A 370 2.69 4.80 0.91
N GLN A 371 1.60 5.51 0.61
CA GLN A 371 1.15 5.75 -0.75
C GLN A 371 0.26 7.00 -0.78
N THR A 372 0.31 7.71 -1.89
CA THR A 372 -0.70 8.70 -2.26
C THR A 372 -1.00 8.57 -3.75
N ARG A 373 -2.23 8.87 -4.14
CA ARG A 373 -2.67 8.98 -5.52
C ARG A 373 -3.90 9.86 -5.60
N THR A 374 -4.19 10.36 -6.80
CA THR A 374 -5.50 10.94 -7.10
C THR A 374 -6.61 9.97 -6.74
N GLY A 375 -7.49 10.37 -5.82
CA GLY A 375 -8.55 9.49 -5.33
C GLY A 375 -9.64 9.27 -6.37
N LYS A 376 -10.05 8.01 -6.55
CA LYS A 376 -11.24 7.67 -7.33
C LYS A 376 -12.49 8.19 -6.62
N ARG A 377 -13.48 8.66 -7.38
CA ARG A 377 -14.64 9.39 -6.84
C ARG A 377 -15.85 9.29 -7.76
N THR A 378 -17.04 9.63 -7.23
CA THR A 378 -18.26 9.78 -8.04
C THR A 378 -18.19 10.98 -8.98
N ALA A 379 -19.05 10.99 -9.99
CA ALA A 379 -19.28 12.18 -10.80
C ALA A 379 -19.73 13.39 -9.95
N ALA A 380 -20.60 13.18 -8.96
CA ALA A 380 -21.05 14.24 -8.06
C ALA A 380 -19.91 14.81 -7.20
N ALA A 381 -19.09 13.92 -6.61
CA ALA A 381 -17.91 14.31 -5.86
C ALA A 381 -16.88 15.00 -6.75
N ALA A 382 -16.64 14.51 -7.98
CA ALA A 382 -15.73 15.14 -8.92
C ALA A 382 -16.11 16.58 -9.23
N VAL A 383 -17.38 16.85 -9.52
CA VAL A 383 -17.89 18.21 -9.78
C VAL A 383 -17.75 19.07 -8.53
N ARG A 384 -18.19 18.60 -7.37
CA ARG A 384 -18.09 19.36 -6.12
C ARG A 384 -16.64 19.70 -5.78
N ILE A 385 -15.75 18.71 -5.78
CA ILE A 385 -14.33 18.90 -5.49
C ILE A 385 -13.69 19.88 -6.48
N ALA A 386 -14.02 19.80 -7.77
CA ALA A 386 -13.49 20.73 -8.76
C ALA A 386 -13.96 22.17 -8.51
N VAL A 387 -15.21 22.37 -8.11
CA VAL A 387 -15.75 23.69 -7.72
C VAL A 387 -15.07 24.21 -6.47
N ASP A 388 -15.00 23.39 -5.41
CA ASP A 388 -14.39 23.76 -4.13
C ASP A 388 -12.91 24.14 -4.32
N LEU A 389 -12.14 23.38 -5.11
CA LEU A 389 -10.74 23.69 -5.42
C LEU A 389 -10.56 25.00 -6.23
N VAL A 390 -11.55 25.41 -7.01
CA VAL A 390 -11.55 26.72 -7.69
C VAL A 390 -11.82 27.84 -6.68
N GLU A 391 -12.79 27.64 -5.79
CA GLU A 391 -13.14 28.62 -4.76
C GLU A 391 -12.01 28.82 -3.74
N GLU A 392 -11.30 27.74 -3.41
CA GLU A 392 -10.10 27.74 -2.57
C GLU A 392 -8.86 28.30 -3.30
N GLY A 393 -8.95 28.58 -4.60
CA GLY A 393 -7.85 29.12 -5.41
C GLY A 393 -6.73 28.12 -5.73
N VAL A 394 -6.97 26.83 -5.50
CA VAL A 394 -6.01 25.76 -5.81
C VAL A 394 -5.90 25.59 -7.32
N ILE A 395 -7.02 25.59 -8.05
CA ILE A 395 -7.07 25.41 -9.51
C ILE A 395 -7.83 26.52 -10.24
N SER A 396 -7.58 26.68 -11.54
CA SER A 396 -8.34 27.59 -12.40
C SER A 396 -9.67 26.97 -12.83
N LYS A 397 -10.61 27.80 -13.30
CA LYS A 397 -11.88 27.32 -13.88
C LYS A 397 -11.64 26.44 -15.10
N GLU A 398 -10.66 26.80 -15.92
CA GLU A 398 -10.26 26.06 -17.10
C GLU A 398 -9.71 24.68 -16.72
N GLU A 399 -8.86 24.61 -15.70
CA GLU A 399 -8.34 23.34 -15.16
C GLU A 399 -9.46 22.47 -14.57
N ALA A 400 -10.39 23.07 -13.83
CA ALA A 400 -11.55 22.37 -13.28
C ALA A 400 -12.41 21.72 -14.38
N ILE A 401 -12.69 22.44 -15.47
CA ILE A 401 -13.45 21.89 -16.62
C ILE A 401 -12.71 20.71 -17.23
N MET A 402 -11.39 20.79 -17.40
CA MET A 402 -10.59 19.71 -18.00
C MET A 402 -10.49 18.45 -17.14
N ARG A 403 -10.85 18.52 -15.86
CA ARG A 403 -10.86 17.37 -14.93
C ARG A 403 -12.18 16.62 -14.90
N ILE A 404 -13.25 17.20 -15.45
CA ILE A 404 -14.55 16.53 -15.52
C ILE A 404 -14.62 15.76 -16.84
N GLU A 405 -14.58 14.44 -16.75
CA GLU A 405 -14.75 13.58 -17.91
C GLU A 405 -16.17 13.73 -18.48
N PRO A 406 -16.36 13.72 -19.81
CA PRO A 406 -17.69 13.81 -20.42
C PRO A 406 -18.68 12.77 -19.89
N GLU A 407 -18.21 11.56 -19.55
CA GLU A 407 -19.02 10.49 -18.97
C GLU A 407 -19.61 10.86 -17.59
N TYR A 408 -18.94 11.72 -16.81
CA TYR A 408 -19.46 12.15 -15.51
C TYR A 408 -20.74 12.96 -15.65
N VAL A 409 -20.87 13.73 -16.73
CA VAL A 409 -22.09 14.47 -17.04
C VAL A 409 -23.25 13.52 -17.33
N ASP A 410 -23.02 12.45 -18.10
CA ASP A 410 -24.03 11.41 -18.33
C ASP A 410 -24.49 10.76 -17.03
N LEU A 411 -23.53 10.36 -16.18
CA LEU A 411 -23.82 9.74 -14.88
C LEU A 411 -24.70 10.62 -13.98
N LEU A 412 -24.48 11.93 -13.98
CA LEU A 412 -25.28 12.90 -13.22
C LEU A 412 -26.70 13.08 -13.76
N MET A 413 -26.93 12.76 -15.04
CA MET A 413 -28.24 12.88 -15.69
C MET A 413 -29.07 11.60 -15.58
N ARG A 414 -28.51 10.53 -15.00
CA ARG A 414 -29.24 9.27 -14.79
C ARG A 414 -30.26 9.40 -13.65
N PRO A 415 -31.42 8.73 -13.74
CA PRO A 415 -32.39 8.74 -12.66
C PRO A 415 -31.81 8.18 -11.36
N SER A 416 -31.96 8.92 -10.26
CA SER A 416 -31.60 8.49 -8.91
C SER A 416 -32.86 8.36 -8.04
N PHE A 417 -32.76 7.61 -6.94
CA PHE A 417 -33.85 7.58 -5.96
C PHE A 417 -34.03 8.94 -5.31
N ASP A 418 -35.28 9.41 -5.22
CA ASP A 418 -35.62 10.60 -4.46
C ASP A 418 -35.27 10.38 -2.97
N PRO A 419 -34.36 11.18 -2.37
CA PRO A 419 -33.99 11.05 -0.96
C PRO A 419 -35.14 11.39 0.00
N LEU A 420 -36.17 12.11 -0.46
CA LEU A 420 -37.32 12.54 0.35
C LEU A 420 -38.43 11.50 0.44
N VAL A 421 -38.44 10.50 -0.45
CA VAL A 421 -39.44 9.43 -0.42
C VAL A 421 -39.15 8.48 0.73
N ALA A 422 -40.18 8.16 1.52
CA ALA A 422 -40.08 7.17 2.59
C ALA A 422 -39.75 5.79 2.00
N LYS A 423 -38.63 5.22 2.41
CA LYS A 423 -38.13 3.92 1.96
C LYS A 423 -38.40 2.87 3.04
N THR A 424 -38.93 1.72 2.66
CA THR A 424 -39.02 0.56 3.55
C THR A 424 -37.64 -0.11 3.61
N LEU A 425 -36.91 0.07 4.71
CA LEU A 425 -35.62 -0.57 4.91
C LEU A 425 -35.83 -2.07 5.22
N ILE A 426 -35.40 -2.93 4.29
CA ILE A 426 -35.51 -4.40 4.44
C ILE A 426 -34.18 -5.05 4.84
N ALA A 427 -33.05 -4.44 4.49
CA ALA A 427 -31.70 -4.89 4.79
C ALA A 427 -30.72 -3.72 4.67
N LYS A 428 -29.51 -3.89 5.21
CA LYS A 428 -28.45 -2.87 5.20
C LYS A 428 -27.08 -3.53 5.02
N GLY A 429 -26.19 -2.88 4.27
CA GLY A 429 -24.82 -3.32 4.02
C GLY A 429 -23.81 -2.16 4.03
N LEU A 430 -22.58 -2.43 3.60
CA LEU A 430 -21.54 -1.42 3.40
C LEU A 430 -21.79 -0.66 2.09
N ASN A 431 -21.56 0.65 2.10
CA ASN A 431 -21.67 1.49 0.90
C ASN A 431 -20.39 1.36 0.04
N ALA A 432 -20.16 0.17 -0.52
CA ALA A 432 -18.93 -0.17 -1.22
C ALA A 432 -18.74 0.57 -2.55
N SER A 433 -19.84 0.92 -3.22
CA SER A 433 -19.84 1.78 -4.41
C SER A 433 -21.03 2.72 -4.35
N PRO A 434 -20.84 4.02 -4.60
CA PRO A 434 -21.90 5.01 -4.62
C PRO A 434 -22.89 4.78 -5.79
N GLY A 435 -24.19 5.01 -5.52
CA GLY A 435 -25.31 4.86 -6.45
C GLY A 435 -26.67 5.00 -5.77
#